data_AF-A0AAE4AWL4-F1
#
_entry.id   AF-A0AAE4AWL4-F1
#
_cell.length_a   1.000
_cell.length_b   1.000
_cell.length_c   1.000
_cell.angle_alpha   90.00
_cell.angle_beta   90.00
_cell.angle_gamma   90.00
#
_symmetry.space_group_name_H-M   'P 1'
#
loop_
_entity.id
_entity.type
_entity.pdbx_description
1 polymer ?
#
loop_
_entity_poly.entity_id
_entity_poly.type
_entity_poly.pdbx_seq_one_letter_code
_entity_poly.pdbx_strand_id
1 'polypeptide(L)'
;MARNPNPARITDEIWSLWERFDRLEPSALLGGIYAAKPGYHNYRNAVATSDYSRADVAADRQGPGDKAAALDLTMSADAMRRYTSRLDVAARARDERLYIGGVPIIREFIGTKDNRSVYCYVLTGGRPLGVGADAGPDPGRDSTHLWHLHISFIRRFVATSDAMDRIYSILAGESLATWRSHSSEEGDMAAAEDLWRLLFNGGYPPGVSPTHNGGVDRAEIFRRLQAIQRDLTVLLSSNAQMVDSAQIVKSTLSGLSAEQLSEAIRDADISPQALADAIPDATAQQVLDALAARVAALTAPAANAEHPIDRP
;
A
#
# COMPACT_ATOMS: atom_id res chain seq x y z
N MET A 1 -11.80 -15.25 5.06
CA MET A 1 -12.81 -14.22 4.79
C MET A 1 -14.15 -14.91 4.67
N ALA A 2 -15.16 -14.41 5.38
CA ALA A 2 -16.54 -14.85 5.24
C ALA A 2 -17.06 -14.46 3.85
N ARG A 3 -17.95 -15.30 3.30
CA ARG A 3 -18.55 -15.03 2.00
C ARG A 3 -19.45 -13.78 2.08
N ASN A 4 -19.36 -12.92 1.07
CA ASN A 4 -20.27 -11.79 0.89
C ASN A 4 -21.73 -12.29 0.97
N PRO A 5 -22.55 -11.77 1.91
CA PRO A 5 -23.89 -12.29 2.16
C PRO A 5 -24.89 -11.90 1.08
N ASN A 6 -24.57 -10.90 0.25
CA ASN A 6 -25.45 -10.45 -0.83
C ASN A 6 -24.64 -9.99 -2.05
N PRO A 7 -23.98 -10.92 -2.77
CA PRO A 7 -23.13 -10.59 -3.91
C PRO A 7 -23.92 -10.00 -5.08
N ALA A 8 -25.25 -10.14 -5.10
CA ALA A 8 -26.10 -9.49 -6.08
C ALA A 8 -26.12 -7.96 -5.90
N ARG A 9 -25.96 -7.45 -4.66
CA ARG A 9 -26.11 -6.02 -4.31
C ARG A 9 -24.88 -5.40 -3.67
N ILE A 10 -23.96 -6.21 -3.16
CA ILE A 10 -22.74 -5.78 -2.47
C ILE A 10 -21.57 -6.32 -3.27
N THR A 11 -20.56 -5.49 -3.50
CA THR A 11 -19.29 -5.92 -4.11
C THR A 11 -18.44 -6.66 -3.08
N ASP A 12 -17.58 -7.56 -3.55
CA ASP A 12 -16.66 -8.27 -2.65
C ASP A 12 -15.63 -7.30 -2.04
N GLU A 13 -15.32 -6.19 -2.72
CA GLU A 13 -14.42 -5.15 -2.24
C GLU A 13 -15.00 -4.37 -1.05
N ILE A 14 -16.26 -3.92 -1.11
CA ILE A 14 -16.91 -3.26 0.04
C ILE A 14 -17.08 -4.25 1.18
N TRP A 15 -17.42 -5.51 0.88
CA TRP A 15 -17.52 -6.55 1.91
C TRP A 15 -16.17 -6.80 2.60
N SER A 16 -15.08 -6.89 1.83
CA SER A 16 -13.72 -7.04 2.35
C SER A 16 -13.31 -5.87 3.24
N LEU A 17 -13.67 -4.63 2.86
CA LEU A 17 -13.46 -3.44 3.70
C LEU A 17 -14.16 -3.59 5.05
N TRP A 18 -15.44 -3.98 5.05
CA TRP A 18 -16.18 -4.24 6.29
C TRP A 18 -15.49 -5.30 7.15
N GLU A 19 -15.14 -6.46 6.57
CA GLU A 19 -14.50 -7.54 7.33
C GLU A 19 -13.15 -7.15 7.94
N ARG A 20 -12.37 -6.34 7.23
CA ARG A 20 -11.10 -5.82 7.76
C ARG A 20 -11.35 -4.83 8.88
N PHE A 21 -12.37 -3.98 8.74
CA PHE A 21 -12.74 -3.01 9.77
C PHE A 21 -13.27 -3.68 11.04
N ASP A 22 -14.10 -4.72 10.91
CA ASP A 22 -14.61 -5.54 12.01
C ASP A 22 -13.46 -6.14 12.85
N ARG A 23 -12.39 -6.59 12.19
CA ARG A 23 -11.17 -7.07 12.89
C ARG A 23 -10.37 -5.95 13.54
N LEU A 24 -10.40 -4.74 12.96
CA LEU A 24 -9.66 -3.58 13.45
C LEU A 24 -10.32 -2.97 14.70
N GLU A 25 -11.65 -2.93 14.74
CA GLU A 25 -12.42 -2.25 15.79
C GLU A 25 -13.41 -3.23 16.45
N PRO A 26 -13.08 -3.78 17.64
CA PRO A 26 -13.93 -4.76 18.31
C PRO A 26 -15.33 -4.26 18.69
N SER A 27 -15.55 -2.95 18.77
CA SER A 27 -16.89 -2.38 19.03
C SER A 27 -17.73 -2.17 17.77
N ALA A 28 -17.18 -2.48 16.59
CA ALA A 28 -17.87 -2.27 15.33
C ALA A 28 -19.00 -3.28 15.12
N LEU A 29 -20.09 -2.78 14.55
CA LEU A 29 -21.20 -3.55 14.02
C LEU A 29 -21.52 -3.02 12.62
N LEU A 30 -21.91 -3.93 11.74
CA LEU A 30 -22.36 -3.56 10.40
C LEU A 30 -23.71 -2.84 10.51
N GLY A 31 -23.70 -1.51 10.31
CA GLY A 31 -24.92 -0.71 10.28
C GLY A 31 -25.73 -0.95 9.00
N GLY A 32 -25.04 -1.26 7.89
CA GLY A 32 -25.65 -1.61 6.62
C GLY A 32 -24.79 -1.25 5.41
N ILE A 33 -25.03 -1.93 4.29
CA ILE A 33 -24.44 -1.62 2.98
C ILE A 33 -25.56 -1.38 1.96
N TYR A 34 -26.43 -2.37 1.79
CA TYR A 34 -27.56 -2.29 0.88
C TYR A 34 -28.90 -2.02 1.59
N ALA A 35 -29.70 -1.09 1.06
CA ALA A 35 -31.10 -0.92 1.38
C ALA A 35 -31.85 -0.39 0.15
N ALA A 36 -33.08 -0.85 -0.09
CA ALA A 36 -33.92 -0.42 -1.20
C ALA A 36 -34.58 0.96 -0.94
N LYS A 37 -33.75 2.01 -0.80
CA LYS A 37 -34.14 3.41 -0.57
C LYS A 37 -33.45 4.36 -1.57
N PRO A 38 -33.86 5.62 -1.72
CA PRO A 38 -33.07 6.61 -2.48
C PRO A 38 -31.64 6.77 -1.92
N GLY A 39 -30.68 7.20 -2.74
CA GLY A 39 -29.29 7.42 -2.33
C GLY A 39 -28.32 6.22 -2.46
N TYR A 40 -27.17 6.32 -1.80
CA TYR A 40 -26.02 5.42 -1.99
C TYR A 40 -26.20 3.99 -1.46
N HIS A 41 -27.08 3.76 -0.48
CA HIS A 41 -27.39 2.39 -0.02
C HIS A 41 -28.11 1.56 -1.08
N ASN A 42 -28.67 2.18 -2.11
CA ASN A 42 -29.27 1.45 -3.22
C ASN A 42 -28.35 1.51 -4.44
N TYR A 43 -28.60 0.62 -5.39
CA TYR A 43 -27.81 0.57 -6.60
C TYR A 43 -28.31 1.56 -7.65
N ARG A 44 -27.39 2.05 -8.47
CA ARG A 44 -27.63 3.14 -9.44
C ARG A 44 -28.84 2.92 -10.33
N ASN A 45 -29.04 1.68 -10.76
CA ASN A 45 -30.10 1.31 -11.70
C ASN A 45 -31.49 1.25 -11.05
N ALA A 46 -31.59 1.26 -9.71
CA ALA A 46 -32.86 1.29 -8.98
C ALA A 46 -33.26 2.68 -8.46
N VAL A 47 -32.39 3.69 -8.62
CA VAL A 47 -32.70 5.07 -8.23
C VAL A 47 -32.98 5.94 -9.45
N ALA A 48 -33.78 6.99 -9.25
CA ALA A 48 -34.12 7.95 -10.30
C ALA A 48 -32.86 8.57 -10.92
N THR A 49 -32.93 8.96 -12.20
CA THR A 49 -31.82 9.67 -12.87
C THR A 49 -31.47 11.00 -12.21
N SER A 50 -32.43 11.61 -11.52
CA SER A 50 -32.31 12.84 -10.75
C SER A 50 -31.87 12.64 -9.28
N ASP A 51 -31.72 11.40 -8.82
CA ASP A 51 -31.24 11.12 -7.46
C ASP A 51 -29.81 11.66 -7.31
N TYR A 52 -29.55 12.33 -6.19
CA TYR A 52 -28.26 12.98 -5.92
C TYR A 52 -27.09 12.00 -6.01
N SER A 53 -27.28 10.74 -5.60
CA SER A 53 -26.27 9.66 -5.65
C SER A 53 -25.98 9.14 -7.07
N ARG A 54 -26.56 9.78 -8.08
CA ARG A 54 -26.40 9.48 -9.51
C ARG A 54 -26.19 10.73 -10.35
N ALA A 55 -26.82 11.85 -9.98
CA ALA A 55 -26.88 13.05 -10.79
C ALA A 55 -25.73 14.04 -10.49
N ASP A 56 -25.36 14.21 -9.22
CA ASP A 56 -24.52 15.33 -8.81
C ASP A 56 -23.06 15.14 -9.18
N VAL A 57 -22.56 13.90 -9.10
CA VAL A 57 -21.17 13.57 -9.41
C VAL A 57 -21.10 12.73 -10.67
N ALA A 58 -20.38 13.20 -11.69
CA ALA A 58 -20.30 12.50 -12.98
C ALA A 58 -19.74 11.07 -12.87
N ALA A 59 -18.81 10.84 -11.94
CA ALA A 59 -18.24 9.53 -11.68
C ALA A 59 -19.26 8.53 -11.12
N ASP A 60 -20.38 8.96 -10.52
CA ASP A 60 -21.44 8.05 -10.07
C ASP A 60 -22.23 7.42 -11.22
N ARG A 61 -22.09 7.94 -12.43
CA ARG A 61 -22.67 7.33 -13.64
C ARG A 61 -21.85 6.15 -14.16
N GLN A 62 -20.72 5.84 -13.52
CA GLN A 62 -19.79 4.77 -13.90
C GLN A 62 -19.77 3.64 -12.86
N GLY A 63 -19.03 2.57 -13.15
CA GLY A 63 -18.95 1.38 -12.31
C GLY A 63 -20.22 0.51 -12.35
N PRO A 64 -20.28 -0.55 -11.52
CA PRO A 64 -21.42 -1.47 -11.44
C PRO A 64 -22.72 -0.75 -11.12
N GLY A 65 -23.71 -0.87 -12.01
CA GLY A 65 -25.01 -0.21 -11.85
C GLY A 65 -25.97 -0.91 -10.87
N ASP A 66 -25.66 -2.14 -10.49
CA ASP A 66 -26.47 -3.06 -9.68
C ASP A 66 -25.94 -3.24 -8.24
N LYS A 67 -24.90 -2.49 -7.86
CA LYS A 67 -24.28 -2.54 -6.53
C LYS A 67 -24.56 -1.29 -5.71
N ALA A 68 -24.75 -1.49 -4.40
CA ALA A 68 -24.77 -0.43 -3.40
C ALA A 68 -23.40 0.24 -3.30
N ALA A 69 -23.39 1.46 -2.78
CA ALA A 69 -22.24 2.34 -2.74
C ALA A 69 -22.13 3.08 -1.40
N ALA A 70 -22.66 2.50 -0.33
CA ALA A 70 -22.56 3.03 1.02
C ALA A 70 -22.13 1.94 2.02
N LEU A 71 -21.52 2.37 3.12
CA LEU A 71 -21.19 1.53 4.28
C LEU A 71 -21.47 2.33 5.55
N ASP A 72 -22.31 1.76 6.41
CA ASP A 72 -22.55 2.27 7.77
C ASP A 72 -21.80 1.42 8.78
N LEU A 73 -20.98 2.08 9.60
CA LEU A 73 -20.21 1.47 10.67
C LEU A 73 -20.78 1.96 12.01
N THR A 74 -21.54 1.10 12.69
CA THR A 74 -22.04 1.40 14.05
C THR A 74 -20.96 1.03 15.06
N MET A 75 -20.65 1.90 16.01
CA MET A 75 -19.52 1.69 16.92
C MET A 75 -19.75 2.33 18.29
N SER A 76 -18.86 2.04 19.24
CA SER A 76 -18.80 2.79 20.50
C SER A 76 -18.56 4.29 20.25
N ALA A 77 -18.97 5.13 21.20
CA ALA A 77 -18.77 6.58 21.13
C ALA A 77 -17.28 6.96 20.94
N ASP A 78 -16.36 6.23 21.56
CA ASP A 78 -14.91 6.48 21.42
C ASP A 78 -14.39 6.14 20.02
N ALA A 79 -14.84 5.01 19.47
CA ALA A 79 -14.55 4.63 18.10
C ALA A 79 -15.14 5.63 17.09
N MET A 80 -16.39 6.05 17.28
CA MET A 80 -17.05 7.07 16.45
C MET A 80 -16.20 8.34 16.32
N ARG A 81 -15.76 8.90 17.46
CA ARG A 81 -14.87 10.08 17.46
C ARG A 81 -13.55 9.82 16.76
N ARG A 82 -12.92 8.67 17.01
CA ARG A 82 -11.63 8.29 16.44
C ARG A 82 -11.69 8.21 14.91
N TYR A 83 -12.59 7.39 14.35
CA TYR A 83 -12.60 7.12 12.91
C TYR A 83 -13.17 8.29 12.11
N THR A 84 -14.16 9.01 12.65
CA THR A 84 -14.65 10.25 12.03
C THR A 84 -13.54 11.30 11.99
N SER A 85 -12.76 11.46 13.06
CA SER A 85 -11.63 12.40 13.09
C SER A 85 -10.52 12.02 12.12
N ARG A 86 -10.23 10.72 11.94
CA ARG A 86 -9.24 10.25 10.95
C ARG A 86 -9.63 10.64 9.52
N LEU A 87 -10.89 10.41 9.14
CA LEU A 87 -11.40 10.82 7.83
C LEU A 87 -11.42 12.34 7.66
N ASP A 88 -11.79 13.10 8.70
CA ASP A 88 -11.74 14.57 8.69
C ASP A 88 -10.32 15.10 8.47
N VAL A 89 -9.34 14.60 9.23
CA VAL A 89 -7.93 14.98 9.07
C VAL A 89 -7.44 14.65 7.65
N ALA A 90 -7.73 13.45 7.16
CA ALA A 90 -7.36 13.04 5.80
C ALA A 90 -8.01 13.94 4.73
N ALA A 91 -9.31 14.23 4.85
CA ALA A 91 -10.04 15.07 3.91
C ALA A 91 -9.50 16.50 3.88
N ARG A 92 -9.26 17.11 5.05
CA ARG A 92 -8.67 18.45 5.17
C ARG A 92 -7.26 18.53 4.60
N ALA A 93 -6.47 17.48 4.77
CA ALA A 93 -5.13 17.38 4.22
C ALA A 93 -5.10 17.08 2.71
N ARG A 94 -6.27 16.85 2.07
CA ARG A 94 -6.38 16.32 0.71
C ARG A 94 -5.51 15.06 0.52
N ASP A 95 -5.58 14.17 1.51
CA ASP A 95 -4.80 12.94 1.55
C ASP A 95 -4.98 12.16 0.24
N GLU A 96 -3.88 11.80 -0.42
CA GLU A 96 -3.89 11.15 -1.74
C GLU A 96 -4.59 9.79 -1.72
N ARG A 97 -4.71 9.15 -0.55
CA ARG A 97 -5.49 7.93 -0.36
C ARG A 97 -6.97 8.15 -0.62
N LEU A 98 -7.48 9.38 -0.54
CA LEU A 98 -8.88 9.68 -0.87
C LEU A 98 -9.14 9.82 -2.37
N TYR A 99 -8.12 9.71 -3.23
CA TYR A 99 -8.22 9.98 -4.65
C TYR A 99 -7.60 8.87 -5.51
N ILE A 100 -8.22 8.60 -6.67
CA ILE A 100 -7.63 7.79 -7.74
C ILE A 100 -7.74 8.59 -9.05
N GLY A 101 -6.59 8.87 -9.67
CA GLY A 101 -6.54 9.68 -10.90
C GLY A 101 -7.10 11.08 -10.72
N GLY A 102 -6.92 11.69 -9.54
CA GLY A 102 -7.46 13.01 -9.19
C GLY A 102 -8.97 13.05 -8.90
N VAL A 103 -9.65 11.90 -8.90
CA VAL A 103 -11.08 11.80 -8.58
C VAL A 103 -11.27 11.25 -7.17
N PRO A 104 -12.09 11.87 -6.30
CA PRO A 104 -12.39 11.35 -4.97
C PRO A 104 -13.00 9.94 -5.00
N ILE A 105 -12.53 9.07 -4.11
CA ILE A 105 -13.07 7.71 -3.91
C ILE A 105 -14.43 7.76 -3.21
N ILE A 106 -14.55 8.66 -2.23
CA ILE A 106 -15.78 8.88 -1.46
C ILE A 106 -16.41 10.22 -1.87
N ARG A 107 -17.74 10.26 -1.95
CA ARG A 107 -18.47 11.52 -2.10
C ARG A 107 -18.52 12.25 -0.77
N GLU A 108 -19.05 11.57 0.24
CA GLU A 108 -19.24 12.13 1.56
C GLU A 108 -19.03 11.09 2.65
N PHE A 109 -18.70 11.55 3.85
CA PHE A 109 -18.84 10.78 5.07
C PHE A 109 -19.56 11.61 6.14
N ILE A 110 -20.33 10.93 6.98
CA ILE A 110 -21.16 11.55 8.01
C ILE A 110 -20.96 10.82 9.34
N GLY A 111 -20.63 11.54 10.39
CA GLY A 111 -20.37 10.95 11.71
C GLY A 111 -20.26 12.01 12.80
N THR A 112 -19.61 11.66 13.91
CA THR A 112 -19.41 12.59 15.04
C THR A 112 -17.96 12.61 15.52
N LYS A 113 -17.49 13.79 15.92
CA LYS A 113 -16.17 14.01 16.54
C LYS A 113 -16.25 14.33 18.04
N ASP A 114 -17.45 14.54 18.56
CA ASP A 114 -17.70 14.98 19.93
C ASP A 114 -18.88 14.24 20.62
N ASN A 115 -19.54 13.31 19.92
CA ASN A 115 -20.79 12.62 20.29
C ASN A 115 -22.00 13.52 20.52
N ARG A 116 -21.95 14.77 20.10
CA ARG A 116 -23.01 15.77 20.33
C ARG A 116 -23.48 16.37 19.01
N SER A 117 -22.55 16.53 18.09
CA SER A 117 -22.73 17.17 16.80
C SER A 117 -22.52 16.14 15.69
N VAL A 118 -23.39 16.20 14.68
CA VAL A 118 -23.20 15.48 13.42
C VAL A 118 -22.37 16.34 12.50
N TYR A 119 -21.39 15.74 11.84
CA TYR A 119 -20.53 16.37 10.84
C TYR A 119 -20.69 15.64 9.52
N CYS A 120 -20.87 16.38 8.44
CA CYS A 120 -20.89 15.88 7.07
C CYS A 120 -19.77 16.53 6.28
N TYR A 121 -18.94 15.73 5.62
CA TYR A 121 -17.86 16.20 4.76
C TYR A 121 -18.08 15.72 3.34
N VAL A 122 -18.03 16.62 2.36
CA VAL A 122 -18.23 16.32 0.93
C VAL A 122 -16.94 16.61 0.15
N LEU A 123 -16.35 15.59 -0.50
CA LEU A 123 -15.04 15.69 -1.14
C LEU A 123 -15.08 16.13 -2.62
N THR A 124 -16.22 15.99 -3.29
CA THR A 124 -16.32 16.18 -4.75
C THR A 124 -16.63 17.60 -5.20
N GLY A 125 -16.88 18.52 -4.27
CA GLY A 125 -17.62 19.74 -4.60
C GLY A 125 -19.07 19.42 -5.02
N GLY A 126 -19.98 20.37 -4.83
CA GLY A 126 -21.43 20.17 -4.97
C GLY A 126 -22.18 20.91 -3.87
N ARG A 127 -23.50 21.06 -3.98
CA ARG A 127 -24.30 21.62 -2.88
C ARG A 127 -24.20 20.66 -1.69
N PRO A 128 -23.56 21.04 -0.57
CA PRO A 128 -23.87 20.37 0.68
C PRO A 128 -25.39 20.34 0.86
N LEU A 129 -25.98 19.18 1.14
CA LEU A 129 -27.37 19.14 1.62
C LEU A 129 -27.50 19.80 3.02
N GLY A 130 -26.35 20.08 3.67
CA GLY A 130 -26.16 20.90 4.87
C GLY A 130 -24.65 21.16 5.06
N VAL A 131 -24.30 22.40 5.46
CA VAL A 131 -22.95 23.02 5.65
C VAL A 131 -21.81 22.48 4.78
N GLY A 132 -21.17 23.35 3.98
CA GLY A 132 -20.02 22.96 3.15
C GLY A 132 -18.97 22.18 3.91
N ALA A 133 -18.17 21.36 3.22
CA ALA A 133 -16.97 20.79 3.83
C ALA A 133 -16.25 21.92 4.57
N ASP A 134 -16.02 21.74 5.88
CA ASP A 134 -15.45 22.73 6.82
C ASP A 134 -16.39 23.73 7.51
N ALA A 135 -17.70 23.75 7.23
CA ALA A 135 -18.62 24.74 7.80
C ALA A 135 -19.20 24.39 9.19
N GLY A 136 -18.71 23.32 9.84
CA GLY A 136 -19.04 22.97 11.21
C GLY A 136 -20.12 21.87 11.32
N PRO A 137 -20.81 21.78 12.47
CA PRO A 137 -21.92 20.85 12.67
C PRO A 137 -23.02 21.01 11.60
N ASP A 138 -23.59 19.89 11.15
CA ASP A 138 -24.70 19.86 10.19
C ASP A 138 -26.03 19.57 10.90
N PRO A 139 -26.79 20.60 11.32
CA PRO A 139 -28.06 20.40 12.02
C PRO A 139 -29.17 19.84 11.12
N GLY A 140 -28.97 19.80 9.79
CA GLY A 140 -29.94 19.28 8.84
C GLY A 140 -29.90 17.75 8.69
N ARG A 141 -28.89 17.09 9.26
CA ARG A 141 -28.75 15.63 9.24
C ARG A 141 -29.40 15.02 10.47
N ASP A 142 -29.95 13.83 10.29
CA ASP A 142 -30.56 13.11 11.39
C ASP A 142 -29.51 12.73 12.45
N SER A 143 -29.96 12.63 13.70
CA SER A 143 -29.12 12.31 14.85
C SER A 143 -28.63 10.87 14.88
N THR A 144 -29.01 10.02 13.91
CA THR A 144 -28.57 8.62 13.91
C THR A 144 -27.07 8.50 13.60
N HIS A 145 -26.50 9.50 12.93
CA HIS A 145 -25.07 9.65 12.69
C HIS A 145 -24.23 9.97 13.94
N LEU A 146 -24.87 10.11 15.11
CA LEU A 146 -24.16 10.17 16.39
C LEU A 146 -23.65 8.81 16.85
N TRP A 147 -24.19 7.72 16.31
CA TRP A 147 -23.84 6.34 16.69
C TRP A 147 -23.38 5.46 15.54
N HIS A 148 -23.42 5.94 14.28
CA HIS A 148 -22.76 5.28 13.16
C HIS A 148 -22.04 6.28 12.23
N LEU A 149 -20.95 5.82 11.62
CA LEU A 149 -20.21 6.51 10.58
C LEU A 149 -20.74 6.03 9.22
N HIS A 150 -21.38 6.93 8.48
CA HIS A 150 -21.84 6.69 7.11
C HIS A 150 -20.73 7.08 6.12
N ILE A 151 -20.40 6.20 5.17
CA ILE A 151 -19.46 6.48 4.09
C ILE A 151 -20.15 6.23 2.75
N SER A 152 -20.29 7.28 1.94
CA SER A 152 -20.78 7.19 0.56
C SER A 152 -19.61 7.10 -0.41
N PHE A 153 -19.43 5.94 -1.04
CA PHE A 153 -18.44 5.72 -2.09
C PHE A 153 -18.96 6.23 -3.43
N ILE A 154 -18.08 6.84 -4.21
CA ILE A 154 -18.37 7.10 -5.63
C ILE A 154 -18.53 5.76 -6.34
N ARG A 155 -19.66 5.61 -7.06
CA ARG A 155 -20.08 4.33 -7.65
C ARG A 155 -19.07 3.74 -8.63
N ARG A 156 -18.22 4.57 -9.23
CA ARG A 156 -17.09 4.13 -10.06
C ARG A 156 -16.15 3.16 -9.32
N PHE A 157 -15.96 3.35 -8.01
CA PHE A 157 -14.90 2.70 -7.24
C PHE A 157 -15.38 1.57 -6.31
N VAL A 158 -16.68 1.25 -6.31
CA VAL A 158 -17.24 0.24 -5.39
C VAL A 158 -16.71 -1.17 -5.65
N ALA A 159 -16.20 -1.45 -6.85
CA ALA A 159 -15.56 -2.71 -7.24
C ALA A 159 -14.06 -2.52 -7.51
N THR A 160 -13.40 -1.63 -6.76
CA THR A 160 -11.97 -1.34 -6.92
C THR A 160 -11.26 -1.63 -5.59
N SER A 161 -10.47 -2.70 -5.55
CA SER A 161 -9.76 -3.12 -4.33
C SER A 161 -8.84 -2.03 -3.80
N ASP A 162 -8.01 -1.43 -4.66
CA ASP A 162 -7.12 -0.30 -4.31
C ASP A 162 -7.90 0.85 -3.65
N ALA A 163 -9.13 1.12 -4.10
CA ALA A 163 -9.95 2.16 -3.48
C ALA A 163 -10.33 1.80 -2.04
N MET A 164 -10.72 0.55 -1.79
CA MET A 164 -11.06 0.06 -0.46
C MET A 164 -9.83 -0.05 0.44
N ASP A 165 -8.69 -0.43 -0.11
CA ASP A 165 -7.41 -0.51 0.61
C ASP A 165 -6.96 0.87 1.11
N ARG A 166 -7.06 1.90 0.27
CA ARG A 166 -6.76 3.28 0.65
C ARG A 166 -7.68 3.80 1.76
N ILE A 167 -8.98 3.53 1.67
CA ILE A 167 -9.92 3.92 2.73
C ILE A 167 -9.64 3.15 4.03
N TYR A 168 -9.36 1.85 3.94
CA TYR A 168 -8.96 1.06 5.09
C TYR A 168 -7.68 1.59 5.75
N SER A 169 -6.67 1.96 4.97
CA SER A 169 -5.41 2.55 5.46
C SER A 169 -5.67 3.79 6.34
N ILE A 170 -6.52 4.71 5.87
CA ILE A 170 -6.93 5.89 6.66
C ILE A 170 -7.65 5.47 7.95
N LEU A 171 -8.60 4.54 7.84
CA LEU A 171 -9.35 4.06 8.99
C LEU A 171 -8.46 3.35 10.01
N ALA A 172 -7.46 2.59 9.58
CA ALA A 172 -6.45 1.95 10.42
C ALA A 172 -5.55 2.97 11.15
N GLY A 173 -5.51 4.21 10.67
CA GLY A 173 -4.62 5.25 11.20
C GLY A 173 -3.18 5.10 10.69
N GLU A 174 -3.00 4.41 9.57
CA GLU A 174 -1.70 4.32 8.91
C GLU A 174 -1.24 5.72 8.49
N SER A 175 0.05 6.01 8.69
CA SER A 175 0.62 7.27 8.25
C SER A 175 0.69 7.31 6.72
N LEU A 176 0.57 8.51 6.13
CA LEU A 176 0.70 8.65 4.69
C LEU A 176 2.09 8.19 4.18
N ALA A 177 3.15 8.41 4.97
CA ALA A 177 4.49 7.97 4.63
C ALA A 177 4.60 6.43 4.56
N THR A 178 4.01 5.72 5.53
CA THR A 178 3.97 4.26 5.57
C THR A 178 3.17 3.68 4.40
N TRP A 179 2.02 4.27 4.08
CA TRP A 179 1.22 3.83 2.95
C TRP A 179 1.97 3.99 1.61
N ARG A 180 2.71 5.09 1.45
CA ARG A 180 3.56 5.35 0.27
C ARG A 180 4.68 4.32 0.12
N SER A 181 5.32 3.89 1.21
CA SER A 181 6.41 2.90 1.11
C SER A 181 5.92 1.53 0.62
N HIS A 182 4.70 1.13 0.97
CA HIS A 182 4.11 -0.12 0.43
C HIS A 182 3.74 0.03 -1.05
N SER A 183 3.24 1.19 -1.44
CA SER A 183 2.83 1.45 -2.83
C SER A 183 4.01 1.48 -3.80
N SER A 184 5.20 1.90 -3.36
CA SER A 184 6.43 1.81 -4.16
C SER A 184 6.86 0.36 -4.37
N GLU A 185 6.74 -0.50 -3.37
CA GLU A 185 7.13 -1.91 -3.46
C GLU A 185 6.13 -2.73 -4.30
N GLU A 186 4.82 -2.53 -4.14
CA GLU A 186 3.81 -3.19 -4.98
C GLU A 186 3.81 -2.69 -6.43
N GLY A 187 4.09 -1.41 -6.67
CA GLY A 187 4.19 -0.84 -8.01
C GLY A 187 5.33 -1.45 -8.83
N ASP A 188 6.48 -1.71 -8.18
CA ASP A 188 7.62 -2.38 -8.80
C ASP A 188 7.33 -3.86 -9.10
N MET A 189 6.58 -4.53 -8.21
CA MET A 189 6.21 -5.94 -8.39
C MET A 189 5.12 -6.14 -9.46
N ALA A 190 4.09 -5.28 -9.53
CA ALA A 190 3.04 -5.37 -10.54
C ALA A 190 3.58 -5.07 -11.95
N ALA A 191 4.48 -4.09 -12.08
CA ALA A 191 5.17 -3.82 -13.34
C ALA A 191 6.07 -5.00 -13.77
N ALA A 192 6.74 -5.64 -12.81
CA ALA A 192 7.53 -6.84 -13.07
C ALA A 192 6.67 -8.04 -13.50
N GLU A 193 5.51 -8.26 -12.88
CA GLU A 193 4.62 -9.38 -13.22
C GLU A 193 3.94 -9.19 -14.59
N ASP A 194 3.47 -7.99 -14.92
CA ASP A 194 2.90 -7.68 -16.23
C ASP A 194 3.96 -7.79 -17.35
N LEU A 195 5.20 -7.34 -17.08
CA LEU A 195 6.32 -7.49 -18.00
C LEU A 195 6.70 -8.96 -18.17
N TRP A 196 6.69 -9.74 -17.08
CA TRP A 196 6.98 -11.18 -17.11
C TRP A 196 5.92 -11.94 -17.92
N ARG A 197 4.63 -11.64 -17.72
CA ARG A 197 3.53 -12.25 -18.48
C ARG A 197 3.59 -11.90 -19.97
N LEU A 198 3.96 -10.67 -20.31
CA LEU A 198 4.14 -10.21 -21.69
C LEU A 198 5.31 -10.92 -22.39
N LEU A 199 6.42 -11.13 -21.68
CA LEU A 199 7.66 -11.67 -22.25
C LEU A 199 7.69 -13.20 -22.33
N PHE A 200 7.08 -13.90 -21.38
CA PHE A 200 7.29 -15.34 -21.22
C PHE A 200 6.06 -16.21 -21.49
N ASN A 201 4.83 -15.66 -21.47
CA ASN A 201 3.61 -16.46 -21.64
C ASN A 201 2.91 -16.32 -23.00
N GLY A 202 3.40 -15.47 -23.91
CA GLY A 202 3.01 -15.47 -25.33
C GLY A 202 1.51 -15.38 -25.67
N GLY A 203 0.64 -15.05 -24.71
CA GLY A 203 -0.80 -15.15 -24.84
C GLY A 203 -1.51 -13.92 -24.30
N TYR A 204 -2.32 -13.29 -25.16
CA TYR A 204 -3.36 -12.36 -24.72
C TYR A 204 -4.28 -13.05 -23.70
N PRO A 205 -4.74 -12.35 -22.64
CA PRO A 205 -5.67 -12.94 -21.68
C PRO A 205 -6.97 -13.37 -22.39
N PRO A 206 -7.52 -14.56 -22.09
CA PRO A 206 -8.87 -14.89 -22.52
C PRO A 206 -9.86 -14.08 -21.66
N GLY A 207 -10.55 -13.15 -22.31
CA GLY A 207 -11.79 -12.54 -21.79
C GLY A 207 -11.68 -11.07 -21.38
N VAL A 208 -11.78 -10.14 -22.33
CA VAL A 208 -13.02 -9.44 -22.72
C VAL A 208 -12.76 -8.64 -23.99
N SER A 209 -13.79 -8.54 -24.82
CA SER A 209 -13.83 -7.90 -26.15
C SER A 209 -13.01 -6.59 -26.28
N PRO A 210 -12.28 -6.39 -27.39
CA PRO A 210 -11.52 -5.17 -27.66
C PRO A 210 -12.43 -4.07 -28.22
N THR A 211 -13.35 -3.55 -27.41
CA THR A 211 -13.86 -2.17 -27.56
C THR A 211 -14.35 -1.69 -26.19
N HIS A 212 -13.84 -0.52 -25.77
CA HIS A 212 -14.15 0.26 -24.55
C HIS A 212 -13.24 0.07 -23.32
N ASN A 213 -12.19 0.90 -23.32
CA ASN A 213 -11.56 1.56 -22.15
C ASN A 213 -10.78 0.73 -21.13
N GLY A 214 -9.69 0.09 -21.55
CA GLY A 214 -8.69 -0.45 -20.60
C GLY A 214 -7.35 -0.90 -21.16
N GLY A 215 -7.10 -0.81 -22.47
CA GLY A 215 -5.80 -1.17 -23.02
C GLY A 215 -4.76 -0.08 -22.73
N VAL A 216 -3.64 -0.44 -22.09
CA VAL A 216 -2.47 0.44 -22.01
C VAL A 216 -2.04 0.74 -23.45
N ASP A 217 -1.94 2.03 -23.79
CA ASP A 217 -1.54 2.47 -25.13
C ASP A 217 -0.19 1.82 -25.50
N ARG A 218 -0.10 1.22 -26.70
CA ARG A 218 1.15 0.65 -27.21
C ARG A 218 2.30 1.66 -27.18
N ALA A 219 2.02 2.94 -27.41
CA ALA A 219 3.02 4.00 -27.33
C ALA A 219 3.49 4.25 -25.89
N GLU A 220 2.64 3.99 -24.89
CA GLU A 220 3.01 4.04 -23.47
C GLU A 220 3.87 2.83 -23.09
N ILE A 221 3.53 1.63 -23.58
CA ILE A 221 4.35 0.42 -23.38
C ILE A 221 5.76 0.63 -23.97
N PHE A 222 5.85 1.16 -25.20
CA PHE A 222 7.15 1.44 -25.83
C PHE A 222 7.96 2.51 -25.09
N ARG A 223 7.32 3.58 -24.58
CA ARG A 223 8.00 4.59 -23.77
C ARG A 223 8.55 4.00 -22.47
N ARG A 224 7.80 3.12 -21.82
CA ARG A 224 8.23 2.43 -20.59
C ARG A 224 9.41 1.49 -20.85
N LEU A 225 9.37 0.72 -21.94
CA LEU A 225 10.50 -0.13 -22.33
C LEU A 225 11.78 0.68 -22.60
N GLN A 226 11.67 1.84 -23.24
CA GLN A 226 12.82 2.73 -23.45
C GLN A 226 13.34 3.36 -22.15
N ALA A 227 12.46 3.66 -21.20
CA ALA A 227 12.86 4.13 -19.86
C ALA A 227 13.62 3.03 -19.10
N ILE A 228 13.06 1.82 -19.05
CA ILE A 228 13.71 0.65 -18.43
C ILE A 228 15.07 0.38 -19.08
N GLN A 229 15.18 0.44 -20.41
CA GLN A 229 16.47 0.24 -21.10
C GLN A 229 17.50 1.31 -20.71
N ARG A 230 17.07 2.57 -20.56
CA ARG A 230 17.94 3.67 -20.12
C ARG A 230 18.40 3.47 -18.68
N ASP A 231 17.48 3.12 -17.79
CA ASP A 231 17.75 2.92 -16.37
C ASP A 231 18.66 1.70 -16.15
N LEU A 232 18.44 0.62 -16.92
CA LEU A 232 19.33 -0.55 -16.94
C LEU A 232 20.73 -0.18 -17.43
N THR A 233 20.84 0.70 -18.43
CA THR A 233 22.15 1.19 -18.92
C THR A 233 22.86 2.01 -17.86
N VAL A 234 22.14 2.85 -17.11
CA VAL A 234 22.69 3.62 -15.98
C VAL A 234 23.13 2.68 -14.86
N LEU A 235 22.29 1.72 -14.46
CA LEU A 235 22.62 0.73 -13.43
C LEU A 235 23.83 -0.13 -13.82
N LEU A 236 23.92 -0.60 -15.06
CA LEU A 236 25.08 -1.36 -15.54
C LEU A 236 26.35 -0.51 -15.55
N SER A 237 26.24 0.78 -15.89
CA SER A 237 27.36 1.72 -15.85
C SER A 237 27.80 2.03 -14.41
N SER A 238 26.86 2.22 -13.49
CA SER A 238 27.15 2.41 -12.06
C SER A 238 27.72 1.15 -11.41
N ASN A 239 27.24 -0.04 -11.79
CA ASN A 239 27.77 -1.29 -11.26
C ASN A 239 29.18 -1.57 -11.81
N ALA A 240 29.46 -1.24 -13.08
CA ALA A 240 30.82 -1.27 -13.62
C ALA A 240 31.76 -0.31 -12.85
N GLN A 241 31.30 0.90 -12.53
CA GLN A 241 32.05 1.86 -11.72
C GLN A 241 32.26 1.38 -10.26
N MET A 242 31.28 0.66 -9.68
CA MET A 242 31.41 0.08 -8.35
C MET A 242 32.38 -1.10 -8.34
N VAL A 243 32.37 -1.95 -9.37
CA VAL A 243 33.35 -3.04 -9.54
C VAL A 243 34.76 -2.46 -9.71
N ASP A 244 34.92 -1.41 -10.50
CA ASP A 244 36.21 -0.72 -10.65
C ASP A 244 36.64 -0.07 -9.33
N SER A 245 35.73 0.57 -8.60
CA SER A 245 36.01 1.15 -7.29
C SER A 245 36.40 0.10 -6.25
N ALA A 246 35.73 -1.05 -6.24
CA ALA A 246 36.05 -2.17 -5.36
C ALA A 246 37.40 -2.83 -5.70
N GLN A 247 37.76 -2.92 -7.00
CA GLN A 247 39.08 -3.39 -7.42
C GLN A 247 40.18 -2.39 -7.11
N ILE A 248 39.92 -1.09 -7.27
CA ILE A 248 40.83 -0.01 -6.86
C ILE A 248 41.04 -0.10 -5.35
N VAL A 249 39.98 -0.13 -4.54
CA VAL A 249 40.07 -0.28 -3.08
C VAL A 249 40.81 -1.57 -2.72
N LYS A 250 40.50 -2.71 -3.33
CA LYS A 250 41.19 -3.98 -3.07
C LYS A 250 42.69 -3.92 -3.41
N SER A 251 43.05 -3.33 -4.55
CA SER A 251 44.45 -3.17 -4.96
C SER A 251 45.20 -2.22 -4.04
N THR A 252 44.60 -1.08 -3.68
CA THR A 252 45.15 -0.11 -2.74
C THR A 252 45.36 -0.73 -1.36
N LEU A 253 44.37 -1.47 -0.84
CA LEU A 253 44.45 -2.11 0.48
C LEU A 253 45.44 -3.29 0.50
N SER A 254 45.58 -4.04 -0.61
CA SER A 254 46.50 -5.19 -0.68
C SER A 254 47.99 -4.82 -0.63
N GLY A 255 48.33 -3.55 -0.86
CA GLY A 255 49.70 -3.04 -0.78
C GLY A 255 50.09 -2.45 0.59
N LEU A 256 49.15 -2.37 1.54
CA LEU A 256 49.40 -1.80 2.85
C LEU A 256 49.85 -2.87 3.85
N SER A 257 50.82 -2.54 4.70
CA SER A 257 51.10 -3.33 5.91
C SER A 257 49.94 -3.21 6.91
N ALA A 258 49.87 -4.13 7.88
CA ALA A 258 48.85 -4.09 8.92
C ALA A 258 48.89 -2.77 9.71
N GLU A 259 50.07 -2.22 9.93
CA GLU A 259 50.29 -0.94 10.59
C GLU A 259 49.76 0.23 9.75
N GLN A 260 50.06 0.25 8.45
CA GLN A 260 49.59 1.30 7.54
C GLN A 260 48.06 1.29 7.37
N LEU A 261 47.46 0.10 7.35
CA LEU A 261 46.01 -0.05 7.34
C LEU A 261 45.37 0.47 8.64
N SER A 262 45.98 0.16 9.80
CA SER A 262 45.51 0.64 11.09
C SER A 262 45.62 2.17 11.24
N GLU A 263 46.64 2.80 10.64
CA GLU A 263 46.83 4.24 10.66
C GLU A 263 45.82 4.94 9.73
N ALA A 264 45.61 4.40 8.52
CA ALA A 264 44.61 4.92 7.59
C ALA A 264 43.16 4.87 8.14
N ILE A 265 42.80 3.80 8.87
CA ILE A 265 41.49 3.69 9.54
C ILE A 265 41.33 4.76 10.63
N ARG A 266 42.42 5.04 11.36
CA ARG A 266 42.43 6.05 12.43
C ARG A 266 42.31 7.47 11.88
N ASP A 267 43.05 7.78 10.81
CA ASP A 267 43.03 9.10 10.17
C ASP A 267 41.71 9.41 9.47
N ALA A 268 41.01 8.38 8.99
CA ALA A 268 39.69 8.51 8.37
C ALA A 268 38.55 8.66 9.40
N ASP A 269 38.84 8.61 10.71
CA ASP A 269 37.86 8.63 11.80
C ASP A 269 36.72 7.60 11.64
N ILE A 270 37.04 6.46 11.02
CA ILE A 270 36.06 5.40 10.79
C ILE A 270 35.92 4.60 12.09
N SER A 271 34.82 4.81 12.79
CA SER A 271 34.54 4.06 14.00
C SER A 271 34.42 2.55 13.73
N PRO A 272 34.77 1.68 14.70
CA PRO A 272 34.55 0.24 14.58
C PRO A 272 33.10 -0.14 14.23
N GLN A 273 32.13 0.65 14.70
CA GLN A 273 30.72 0.45 14.39
C GLN A 273 30.40 0.78 12.93
N ALA A 274 30.93 1.89 12.40
CA ALA A 274 30.75 2.25 11.00
C ALA A 274 31.38 1.22 10.05
N LEU A 275 32.49 0.59 10.46
CA LEU A 275 33.09 -0.52 9.71
C LEU A 275 32.19 -1.77 9.76
N ALA A 276 31.60 -2.07 10.91
CA ALA A 276 30.67 -3.20 11.08
C ALA A 276 29.37 -3.01 10.29
N ASP A 277 28.80 -1.80 10.31
CA ASP A 277 27.57 -1.45 9.58
C ASP A 277 27.77 -1.46 8.05
N ALA A 278 29.01 -1.27 7.58
CA ALA A 278 29.36 -1.29 6.17
C ALA A 278 29.60 -2.70 5.61
N ILE A 279 29.73 -3.72 6.47
CA ILE A 279 29.89 -5.11 6.06
C ILE A 279 28.49 -5.73 5.91
N PRO A 280 28.06 -6.14 4.70
CA PRO A 280 26.79 -6.82 4.53
C PRO A 280 26.71 -8.06 5.43
N ASP A 281 25.56 -8.31 6.08
CA ASP A 281 25.37 -9.41 7.04
C ASP A 281 25.85 -10.77 6.51
N ALA A 282 25.63 -11.03 5.22
CA ALA A 282 26.09 -12.25 4.55
C ALA A 282 27.63 -12.39 4.52
N THR A 283 28.35 -11.29 4.34
CA THR A 283 29.82 -11.26 4.35
C THR A 283 30.35 -11.39 5.79
N ALA A 284 29.70 -10.73 6.76
CA ALA A 284 30.05 -10.86 8.18
C ALA A 284 29.94 -12.32 8.65
N GLN A 285 28.86 -13.00 8.25
CA GLN A 285 28.65 -14.42 8.56
C GLN A 285 29.71 -15.31 7.91
N GLN A 286 30.08 -15.07 6.64
CA GLN A 286 31.16 -15.82 5.97
C GLN A 286 32.51 -15.68 6.68
N VAL A 287 32.83 -14.48 7.18
CA VAL A 287 34.05 -14.25 7.95
C VAL A 287 34.01 -14.99 9.28
N LEU A 288 32.87 -14.95 10.01
CA LEU A 288 32.68 -15.67 11.26
C LEU A 288 32.83 -17.18 11.08
N ASP A 289 32.21 -17.74 10.04
CA ASP A 289 32.27 -19.17 9.72
C ASP A 289 33.71 -19.60 9.38
N ALA A 290 34.43 -18.79 8.58
CA ALA A 290 35.82 -19.05 8.24
C ALA A 290 36.75 -18.97 9.46
N LEU A 291 36.49 -18.04 10.38
CA LEU A 291 37.25 -17.91 11.63
C LEU A 291 36.99 -19.11 12.55
N ALA A 292 35.73 -19.51 12.70
CA ALA A 292 35.32 -20.67 13.49
C ALA A 292 35.96 -21.95 12.96
N ALA A 293 36.00 -22.14 11.63
CA ALA A 293 36.67 -23.28 11.00
C ALA A 293 38.18 -23.31 11.27
N ARG A 294 38.86 -22.15 11.23
CA ARG A 294 40.30 -22.06 11.55
C ARG A 294 40.59 -22.34 13.02
N VAL A 295 39.77 -21.80 13.94
CA VAL A 295 39.89 -22.09 15.38
C VAL A 295 39.68 -23.58 15.63
N ALA A 296 38.66 -24.18 15.04
CA ALA A 296 38.39 -25.61 15.15
C ALA A 296 39.60 -26.45 14.67
N ALA A 297 40.22 -26.08 13.55
CA ALA A 297 41.41 -26.76 13.03
C ALA A 297 42.64 -26.63 13.94
N LEU A 298 42.81 -25.49 14.63
CA LEU A 298 43.91 -25.28 15.58
C LEU A 298 43.69 -26.01 16.91
N THR A 299 42.42 -26.23 17.29
CA THR A 299 42.05 -26.93 18.52
C THR A 299 41.83 -28.43 18.34
N ALA A 300 41.88 -28.93 17.09
CA ALA A 300 41.74 -30.34 16.82
C ALA A 300 42.93 -31.09 17.46
N PRO A 301 42.69 -32.13 18.28
CA PRO A 301 43.77 -32.92 18.83
C PRO A 301 44.56 -33.51 17.67
N ALA A 302 45.89 -33.33 17.68
CA ALA A 302 46.77 -33.90 16.68
C ALA A 302 46.44 -35.39 16.54
N ALA A 303 45.95 -35.80 15.38
CA ALA A 303 45.67 -37.19 15.11
C ALA A 303 46.97 -37.95 15.34
N ASN A 304 46.96 -38.85 16.34
CA ASN A 304 48.09 -39.72 16.64
C ASN A 304 48.44 -40.47 15.36
N ALA A 305 49.53 -40.07 14.71
CA ALA A 305 50.12 -40.80 13.61
C ALA A 305 50.65 -42.11 14.20
N GLU A 306 49.86 -43.17 14.12
CA GLU A 306 50.33 -44.53 14.36
C GLU A 306 51.43 -44.83 13.35
N HIS A 307 52.66 -44.76 13.80
CA HIS A 307 53.82 -45.21 13.04
C HIS A 307 53.69 -46.74 12.86
N PRO A 308 53.68 -47.25 11.61
CA PRO A 308 53.76 -48.69 11.40
C PRO A 308 55.15 -49.14 11.84
N ILE A 309 55.21 -49.89 12.94
CA ILE A 309 56.41 -50.61 13.35
C ILE A 309 56.51 -51.84 12.45
N ASP A 310 57.31 -51.73 11.39
CA ASP A 310 57.81 -52.92 10.70
C ASP A 310 58.68 -53.71 11.68
N ARG A 311 58.23 -54.93 12.00
CA ARG A 311 58.99 -55.90 12.78
C ARG A 311 59.90 -56.71 11.84
N PRO A 312 61.11 -57.06 12.31
CA PRO A 312 62.14 -57.77 11.53
C PRO A 312 61.77 -59.20 11.18
#